data_AF-A0A2V6IKU6-F1
#
_entry.id   AF-A0A2V6IKU6-F1
#
_cell.length_a   1.000
_cell.length_b   1.000
_cell.length_c   1.000
_cell.angle_alpha   90.00
_cell.angle_beta   90.00
_cell.angle_gamma   90.00
#
_symmetry.space_group_name_H-M   'P 1'
#
loop_
_entity.id
_entity.type
_entity.pdbx_description
1 polymer ?
#
loop_
_entity_poly.entity_id
_entity_poly.type
_entity_poly.pdbx_seq_one_letter_code
_entity_poly.pdbx_strand_id
1 'polypeptide(L)' 'MTTITCKIPDKISAHLEATARQRRVPKSQIVREALAATFRKNKPGVSAFDLVKDVCGIVKGGPKDYASHPRHLKRFGKS' A
#
# COMPACT_ATOMS: atom_id res chain seq x y z
N MET A 1 8.15 -14.30 -15.47
CA MET A 1 8.88 -13.03 -15.71
C MET A 1 8.56 -12.60 -17.13
N THR A 2 8.04 -11.39 -17.32
CA THR A 2 7.74 -10.84 -18.64
C THR A 2 8.79 -9.78 -18.97
N THR A 3 9.37 -9.84 -20.17
CA THR A 3 10.41 -8.90 -20.59
C THR A 3 9.77 -7.64 -21.17
N ILE A 4 10.23 -6.48 -20.70
CA ILE A 4 9.87 -5.18 -21.26
C ILE A 4 11.12 -4.53 -21.83
N THR A 5 10.99 -3.89 -22.99
CA THR A 5 12.05 -3.09 -23.59
C THR A 5 11.58 -1.65 -23.63
N CYS A 6 12.33 -0.73 -23.02
CA CYS A 6 12.04 0.70 -23.05
C CYS A 6 13.31 1.49 -23.36
N LYS A 7 13.16 2.56 -24.15
CA LYS A 7 14.24 3.53 -24.33
C LYS A 7 14.26 4.45 -23.12
N ILE A 8 15.46 4.70 -22.57
CA ILE A 8 15.67 5.64 -21.46
C ILE A 8 16.79 6.61 -21.83
N PRO A 9 16.73 7.87 -21.37
CA PRO A 9 17.84 8.82 -21.51
C PRO A 9 19.12 8.30 -20.87
N ASP A 10 20.27 8.61 -21.49
CA ASP A 10 21.59 8.14 -21.03
C ASP A 10 21.90 8.55 -19.60
N LYS A 11 21.47 9.76 -19.19
CA LYS A 11 21.61 10.25 -17.81
C LYS A 11 20.92 9.31 -16.79
N ILE A 12 19.75 8.77 -17.14
CA ILE A 12 19.02 7.85 -16.28
C ILE A 12 19.72 6.49 -16.25
N SER A 13 20.23 6.03 -17.39
CA SER A 13 21.01 4.79 -17.46
C SER A 13 22.27 4.85 -16.58
N ALA A 14 23.02 5.94 -16.67
CA ALA A 14 24.21 6.16 -15.85
C ALA A 14 23.90 6.17 -14.35
N HIS A 15 22.80 6.83 -13.95
CA HIS A 15 22.37 6.82 -12.56
C HIS A 15 21.96 5.41 -12.11
N LEU A 16 21.23 4.66 -12.94
CA LEU A 16 20.82 3.30 -12.65
C LEU A 16 22.03 2.38 -12.43
N GLU A 17 23.07 2.53 -13.24
CA GLU A 17 24.32 1.79 -13.10
C GLU A 17 25.08 2.13 -11.82
N ALA A 18 25.20 3.42 -11.49
CA ALA A 18 25.83 3.86 -10.25
C ALA A 18 25.10 3.28 -9.02
N THR A 19 23.76 3.32 -9.02
CA THR A 19 22.94 2.78 -7.94
C THR A 19 23.02 1.26 -7.85
N ALA A 20 23.04 0.55 -8.99
CA ALA A 20 23.23 -0.89 -9.05
C ALA A 20 24.58 -1.30 -8.44
N ARG A 21 25.66 -0.59 -8.79
CA ARG A 21 27.01 -0.82 -8.26
C ARG A 21 27.09 -0.55 -6.77
N GLN A 22 26.51 0.56 -6.30
CA GLN A 22 26.49 0.92 -4.88
C GLN A 22 25.76 -0.12 -4.04
N ARG A 23 24.59 -0.58 -4.51
CA ARG A 23 23.74 -1.53 -3.79
C ARG A 23 24.13 -3.00 -4.03
N ARG A 24 25.06 -3.27 -4.96
CA ARG A 24 25.45 -4.63 -5.41
C ARG A 24 24.26 -5.50 -5.84
N VAL A 25 23.32 -4.90 -6.54
CA VAL A 25 22.12 -5.58 -7.08
C VAL A 25 22.03 -5.38 -8.59
N PRO A 26 21.37 -6.28 -9.33
CA PRO A 26 21.21 -6.12 -10.77
C PRO A 26 20.31 -4.90 -11.10
N LYS A 27 20.61 -4.22 -12.21
CA LYS A 27 19.81 -3.09 -12.74
C LYS A 27 18.32 -3.40 -12.80
N SER A 28 17.98 -4.62 -13.24
CA SER A 28 16.59 -5.07 -13.37
C SER A 28 15.85 -5.12 -12.03
N GLN A 29 16.54 -5.35 -10.92
CA GLN A 29 15.92 -5.30 -9.59
C GLN A 29 15.52 -3.87 -9.23
N ILE A 30 16.42 -2.90 -9.44
CA ILE A 30 16.12 -1.48 -9.17
C ILE A 30 14.95 -0.99 -10.04
N VAL A 31 14.92 -1.36 -11.32
CA VAL A 31 13.81 -1.00 -12.22
C VAL A 31 12.49 -1.61 -11.73
N ARG A 32 12.48 -2.89 -11.33
CA ARG A 32 11.28 -3.52 -10.77
C ARG A 32 10.82 -2.87 -9.48
N GLU A 33 11.74 -2.55 -8.56
CA GLU A 33 11.43 -1.86 -7.31
C GLU A 33 10.84 -0.47 -7.56
N ALA A 34 11.43 0.30 -8.48
CA ALA A 34 10.94 1.63 -8.85
C ALA A 34 9.51 1.56 -9.42
N LEU A 35 9.24 0.62 -10.33
CA LEU A 35 7.90 0.39 -10.88
C LEU A 35 6.91 -0.05 -9.79
N ALA A 36 7.30 -0.97 -8.91
CA ALA A 36 6.43 -1.42 -7.82
C ALA A 36 6.09 -0.25 -6.87
N ALA A 37 7.05 0.62 -6.58
CA ALA A 37 6.86 1.78 -5.72
C ALA A 37 5.91 2.82 -6.35
N THR A 38 6.01 3.09 -7.66
CA THR A 38 5.08 4.00 -8.34
C THR A 38 3.66 3.44 -8.37
N PHE A 39 3.48 2.15 -8.65
CA PHE A 39 2.16 1.52 -8.63
C PHE A 39 1.54 1.47 -7.23
N ARG A 40 2.34 1.31 -6.17
CA ARG A 40 1.85 1.40 -4.78
C ARG A 40 1.34 2.79 -4.44
N LYS A 41 2.04 3.85 -4.89
CA LYS A 41 1.62 5.25 -4.67
C LYS A 41 0.34 5.62 -5.41
N ASN A 42 0.10 4.98 -6.56
CA ASN A 42 -1.09 5.21 -7.38
C ASN A 42 -2.28 4.31 -7.01
N LYS A 43 -2.19 3.48 -5.96
CA LYS A 43 -3.39 2.81 -5.46
C LYS A 43 -4.31 3.88 -4.89
N PRO A 44 -5.58 3.98 -5.34
CA PRO A 44 -6.54 4.85 -4.68
C PRO A 44 -6.53 4.48 -3.20
N GLY A 45 -6.56 5.49 -2.32
CA GLY A 45 -6.63 5.27 -0.88
C GLY A 45 -7.78 4.31 -0.61
N VAL A 46 -7.47 3.10 -0.15
CA VAL A 46 -8.49 2.11 0.16
C VAL A 46 -9.29 2.69 1.32
N SER A 47 -10.61 2.62 1.24
CA SER A 47 -11.45 3.12 2.33
C SER A 47 -11.12 2.35 3.61
N ALA A 48 -11.24 2.99 4.78
CA ALA A 48 -11.06 2.30 6.05
C ALA A 48 -11.97 1.06 6.14
N PHE A 49 -13.15 1.11 5.52
CA PHE A 49 -14.06 -0.03 5.37
C PHE A 49 -13.45 -1.19 4.57
N ASP A 50 -12.83 -0.93 3.42
CA ASP A 50 -12.20 -1.98 2.60
C ASP A 50 -11.07 -2.72 3.33
N LEU A 51 -10.40 -2.04 4.26
CA LEU A 51 -9.32 -2.60 5.07
C LEU A 51 -9.81 -3.51 6.21
N VAL A 52 -11.06 -3.35 6.66
CA VAL A 52 -11.60 -4.08 7.82
C VAL A 52 -12.85 -4.91 7.51
N LYS A 53 -13.29 -4.96 6.24
CA LYS A 53 -14.50 -5.68 5.84
C LYS A 53 -14.45 -7.17 6.14
N ASP A 54 -13.26 -7.76 6.13
CA ASP A 54 -13.01 -9.18 6.43
C ASP A 54 -13.13 -9.49 7.93
N VAL A 55 -12.90 -8.49 8.79
CA VAL A 55 -13.09 -8.57 10.24
C VAL A 55 -14.46 -8.03 10.69
N CYS A 56 -15.22 -7.37 9.81
CA CYS A 56 -16.60 -6.97 10.11
C CYS A 56 -17.50 -8.19 10.34
N GLY A 57 -18.07 -8.31 11.54
CA GLY A 57 -19.03 -9.37 11.88
C GLY A 57 -18.44 -10.57 12.64
N ILE A 58 -17.16 -10.55 12.99
CA ILE A 58 -16.56 -11.60 13.86
C ILE A 58 -17.13 -11.59 15.28
N VAL A 59 -17.59 -10.43 15.76
CA VAL A 59 -18.19 -10.29 17.09
C VAL A 59 -19.69 -10.56 16.98
N LYS A 60 -20.14 -11.66 17.57
CA LYS A 60 -21.56 -12.04 17.67
C LYS A 60 -22.12 -11.61 19.03
N GLY A 61 -23.37 -11.14 19.07
CA GLY A 61 -24.10 -10.83 20.32
C GLY A 61 -24.11 -9.36 20.76
N GLY A 62 -23.66 -8.43 19.91
CA GLY A 62 -23.78 -6.99 20.16
C GLY A 62 -25.12 -6.39 19.70
N PRO A 63 -25.53 -5.21 20.20
CA PRO A 63 -26.63 -4.44 19.65
C PRO A 63 -26.51 -4.22 18.14
N LYS A 64 -27.66 -4.14 17.48
CA LYS A 64 -27.79 -3.96 16.02
C LYS A 64 -27.08 -2.70 15.50
N ASP A 65 -26.87 -1.70 16.36
CA ASP A 65 -26.17 -0.47 16.01
C ASP A 65 -25.42 0.12 17.21
N TYR A 66 -24.09 0.11 17.14
CA TYR A 66 -23.22 0.79 18.10
C TYR A 66 -22.85 2.22 17.68
N ALA A 67 -22.95 2.54 16.40
CA ALA A 67 -22.35 3.74 15.82
C ALA A 67 -23.30 4.93 15.82
N SER A 68 -24.59 4.71 15.59
CA SER A 68 -25.56 5.81 15.33
C SER A 68 -26.43 6.12 16.55
N HIS A 69 -26.50 5.22 17.53
CA HIS A 69 -27.32 5.39 18.73
C HIS A 69 -26.53 6.06 19.88
N PRO A 70 -26.87 7.31 20.27
CA PRO A 70 -26.12 8.07 21.28
C PRO A 70 -26.03 7.38 22.65
N ARG A 71 -26.98 6.48 22.96
CA ARG A 71 -26.97 5.70 24.20
C ARG A 71 -25.76 4.74 24.30
N HIS A 72 -25.27 4.23 23.17
CA HIS A 72 -24.14 3.29 23.13
C HIS A 72 -22.77 4.01 23.12
N LEU A 73 -22.73 5.30 22.80
CA LEU A 73 -21.51 6.12 22.78
C LEU A 73 -21.19 6.78 24.13
N LYS A 74 -22.11 6.76 25.11
CA LYS A 74 -21.95 7.46 26.41
C LYS A 74 -20.69 7.10 27.20
N ARG A 75 -20.14 5.90 27.00
CA ARG A 75 -18.92 5.39 27.66
C ARG A 75 -17.76 5.13 26.69
N PHE A 76 -17.92 5.46 25.41
CA PHE A 76 -16.88 5.26 24.42
C PHE A 76 -15.69 6.18 24.72
N GLY A 77 -14.50 5.62 24.94
CA GLY A 77 -13.27 6.37 25.19
C GLY A 77 -13.10 6.94 26.62
N LYS A 78 -13.93 6.55 27.59
CA LYS A 78 -13.70 6.89 29.01
C LYS A 78 -12.93 5.75 29.69
N SER A 79 -11.66 6.00 29.99
CA SER A 79 -10.79 5.15 30.83
C SER A 79 -11.26 5.10 32.27
#